data_AF-A0A2D4EUS6-F1
#
_entry.id   AF-A0A2D4EUS6-F1
#
_cell.length_a   1.000
_cell.length_b   1.000
_cell.length_c   1.000
_cell.angle_alpha   90.00
_cell.angle_beta   90.00
_cell.angle_gamma   90.00
#
_symmetry.space_group_name_H-M   'P 1'
#
loop_
_entity.id
_entity.type
_entity.pdbx_description
1 polymer ?
#
loop_
_entity_poly.entity_id
_entity_poly.type
_entity_poly.pdbx_seq_one_letter_code
_entity_poly.pdbx_strand_id
1 'polypeptide(L)'
;MKVFVDTDSDIRLVRRLKRDIMERGRDVSGVIKQYSKFVKPAFEQYIEPTMQAADIVVPRGGENFVALDLIVQHVHSQLEKVRRSSLGEGENTTAAESPIPTWLLLFVAQYLLFVIIAQKTIHSPPRTYPFLISWKGVQFLAVAPLYKPQSKRLQLMGFPRILPLPMALPTTWFLSQISKQ
;
A
#
# COMPACT_ATOMS: atom_id res chain seq x y z
N MET A 1 1.72 -16.93 9.01
CA MET A 1 0.63 -17.91 9.12
C MET A 1 -0.53 -17.46 8.25
N LYS A 2 -0.75 -18.19 7.16
CA LYS A 2 -1.89 -18.04 6.24
C LYS A 2 -2.91 -19.12 6.59
N VAL A 3 -4.15 -18.71 6.86
CA VAL A 3 -5.22 -19.63 7.26
C VAL A 3 -6.32 -19.60 6.20
N PHE A 4 -6.75 -20.78 5.76
CA PHE A 4 -7.90 -20.95 4.88
C PHE A 4 -9.01 -21.67 5.64
N VAL A 5 -10.23 -21.14 5.56
CA VAL A 5 -11.40 -21.73 6.20
C VAL A 5 -12.20 -22.47 5.13
N ASP A 6 -12.19 -23.80 5.22
CA ASP A 6 -12.92 -24.64 4.30
C ASP A 6 -14.30 -25.03 4.87
N THR A 7 -15.31 -24.96 4.02
CA THR A 7 -16.71 -25.21 4.36
C THR A 7 -17.44 -25.55 3.07
N ASP A 8 -18.46 -26.39 3.11
CA ASP A 8 -19.19 -26.75 1.89
C ASP A 8 -19.93 -25.54 1.27
N SER A 9 -20.09 -25.58 -0.06
CA SER A 9 -20.64 -24.46 -0.84
C SER A 9 -22.11 -24.16 -0.51
N ASP A 10 -22.88 -25.19 -0.16
CA ASP A 10 -24.28 -25.15 0.26
C ASP A 10 -24.42 -24.54 1.66
N ILE A 11 -23.60 -24.95 2.63
CA ILE A 11 -23.57 -24.36 3.97
C ILE A 11 -23.24 -22.87 3.88
N ARG A 12 -22.25 -22.51 3.06
CA ARG A 12 -21.89 -21.11 2.78
C ARG A 12 -23.03 -20.33 2.14
N LEU A 13 -23.75 -20.93 1.19
CA LEU A 13 -24.91 -20.33 0.55
C LEU A 13 -26.07 -20.12 1.54
N VAL A 14 -26.40 -21.10 2.37
CA VAL A 14 -27.47 -20.99 3.38
C VAL A 14 -27.15 -19.90 4.39
N ARG A 15 -25.90 -19.83 4.89
CA ARG A 15 -25.44 -18.75 5.79
C ARG A 15 -25.51 -17.38 5.11
N ARG A 16 -25.16 -17.30 3.82
CA ARG A 16 -25.29 -16.07 3.04
C ARG A 16 -26.76 -15.67 2.85
N LEU A 17 -27.63 -16.61 2.55
CA LEU A 17 -29.05 -16.38 2.31
C LEU A 17 -29.73 -15.83 3.56
N LYS A 18 -29.54 -16.48 4.71
CA LYS A 18 -30.07 -16.01 6.01
C LYS A 18 -29.65 -14.57 6.30
N ARG A 19 -28.37 -14.26 6.14
CA ARG A 19 -27.80 -12.92 6.39
C ARG A 19 -28.35 -11.86 5.43
N ASP A 20 -28.35 -12.12 4.13
CA ASP A 20 -28.79 -11.15 3.11
C ASP A 20 -30.31 -10.87 3.20
N ILE A 21 -31.11 -11.83 3.68
CA ILE A 21 -32.54 -11.63 3.94
C ILE A 21 -32.75 -10.86 5.25
N MET A 22 -32.16 -11.34 6.36
CA MET A 22 -32.43 -10.81 7.70
C MET A 22 -31.80 -9.43 7.94
N GLU A 23 -30.56 -9.22 7.50
CA GLU A 23 -29.80 -7.99 7.81
C GLU A 23 -29.90 -6.94 6.70
N ARG A 24 -30.10 -7.38 5.44
CA ARG A 24 -30.07 -6.48 4.26
C ARG A 24 -31.39 -6.38 3.52
N GLY A 25 -32.42 -7.14 3.91
CA GLY A 25 -33.76 -7.08 3.32
C GLY A 25 -33.82 -7.47 1.83
N ARG A 26 -32.92 -8.34 1.35
CA ARG A 26 -32.93 -8.79 -0.05
C ARG A 26 -33.93 -9.92 -0.28
N ASP A 27 -34.48 -9.97 -1.49
CA ASP A 27 -35.30 -11.10 -1.95
C ASP A 27 -34.45 -12.36 -2.24
N VAL A 28 -35.04 -13.51 -1.94
CA VAL A 28 -34.42 -14.85 -2.10
C VAL A 28 -33.97 -15.07 -3.55
N SER A 29 -34.82 -14.74 -4.52
CA SER A 29 -34.53 -14.96 -5.93
C SER A 29 -33.34 -14.14 -6.41
N GLY A 30 -33.22 -12.90 -5.92
CA GLY A 30 -32.12 -11.99 -6.22
C GLY A 30 -30.77 -12.51 -5.68
N VAL A 31 -30.77 -13.04 -4.46
CA VAL A 31 -29.56 -13.61 -3.84
C VAL A 31 -29.08 -14.84 -4.60
N ILE A 32 -29.99 -15.75 -4.98
CA ILE A 32 -29.65 -16.97 -5.74
C ILE A 32 -29.11 -16.63 -7.13
N LYS A 33 -29.74 -15.66 -7.83
CA LYS A 33 -29.30 -15.19 -9.15
C LYS A 33 -27.90 -14.59 -9.08
N GLN A 34 -27.63 -13.76 -8.06
CA GLN A 34 -26.31 -13.17 -7.84
C GLN A 34 -25.26 -14.24 -7.51
N TYR A 35 -25.62 -15.21 -6.65
CA TYR A 35 -24.72 -16.29 -6.25
C TYR A 35 -24.26 -17.11 -7.45
N SER A 36 -25.21 -17.57 -8.26
CA SER A 36 -24.93 -18.42 -9.43
C SER A 36 -24.18 -17.67 -10.53
N LYS A 37 -24.49 -16.39 -10.74
CA LYS A 37 -23.89 -15.59 -11.83
C LYS A 37 -22.48 -15.11 -11.51
N PHE A 38 -22.19 -14.77 -10.26
CA PHE A 38 -20.94 -14.08 -9.91
C PHE A 38 -20.16 -14.76 -8.79
N VAL A 39 -20.83 -15.18 -7.72
CA VAL A 39 -20.15 -15.64 -6.50
C VAL A 39 -19.53 -17.02 -6.70
N LYS A 40 -20.30 -17.96 -7.27
CA LYS A 40 -19.83 -19.33 -7.50
C LYS A 40 -18.68 -19.39 -8.52
N PRO A 41 -18.78 -18.80 -9.73
CA PRO A 41 -17.67 -18.82 -10.69
C PRO A 41 -16.42 -18.12 -10.17
N ALA A 42 -16.57 -17.00 -9.46
CA ALA A 42 -15.42 -16.30 -8.89
C ALA A 42 -14.76 -17.09 -7.75
N PHE A 43 -15.53 -17.83 -6.97
CA PHE A 43 -14.98 -18.69 -5.93
C PHE A 43 -14.11 -19.80 -6.54
N GLU A 44 -14.65 -20.54 -7.52
CA GLU A 44 -13.96 -21.66 -8.17
C GLU A 44 -12.71 -21.18 -8.94
N GLN A 45 -12.78 -20.02 -9.60
CA GLN A 45 -11.66 -19.51 -10.41
C GLN A 45 -10.54 -18.87 -9.59
N TYR A 46 -10.88 -18.14 -8.52
CA TYR A 46 -9.90 -17.27 -7.85
C TYR A 46 -9.68 -17.59 -6.38
N ILE A 47 -10.67 -18.16 -5.67
CA ILE A 47 -10.60 -18.34 -4.22
C ILE A 47 -10.22 -19.78 -3.88
N GLU A 48 -10.83 -20.77 -4.54
CA GLU A 48 -10.54 -22.19 -4.32
C GLU A 48 -9.06 -22.55 -4.53
N PRO A 49 -8.35 -22.06 -5.58
CA PRO A 49 -6.94 -22.37 -5.76
C PRO A 49 -6.04 -21.83 -4.63
N THR A 50 -6.48 -20.79 -3.91
CA THR A 50 -5.70 -20.20 -2.79
C THR A 50 -5.61 -21.12 -1.58
N MET A 51 -6.46 -22.15 -1.50
CA MET A 51 -6.40 -23.17 -0.45
C MET A 51 -5.03 -23.88 -0.43
N GLN A 52 -4.43 -24.11 -1.60
CA GLN A 52 -3.12 -24.78 -1.71
C GLN A 52 -1.96 -23.93 -1.17
N ALA A 53 -2.15 -22.61 -1.07
CA ALA A 53 -1.14 -21.67 -0.58
C ALA A 53 -1.27 -21.37 0.93
N ALA A 54 -2.18 -22.06 1.63
CA ALA A 54 -2.43 -21.85 3.05
C ALA A 54 -1.54 -22.75 3.93
N ASP A 55 -1.08 -22.21 5.07
CA ASP A 55 -0.30 -22.96 6.05
C ASP A 55 -1.22 -23.87 6.89
N ILE A 56 -2.47 -23.43 7.12
CA ILE A 56 -3.47 -24.15 7.92
C ILE A 56 -4.82 -24.10 7.19
N VAL A 57 -5.46 -25.25 7.04
CA VAL A 57 -6.84 -25.37 6.55
C VAL A 57 -7.76 -25.79 7.69
N VAL A 58 -8.78 -24.99 7.99
CA VAL A 58 -9.74 -25.25 9.07
C VAL A 58 -11.05 -25.78 8.47
N PRO A 59 -11.38 -27.07 8.64
CA PRO A 59 -12.65 -27.61 8.16
C PRO A 59 -13.81 -27.18 9.07
N ARG A 60 -15.00 -27.05 8.48
CA ARG A 60 -16.28 -26.67 9.14
C ARG A 60 -16.32 -25.24 9.73
N GLY A 61 -15.27 -24.45 9.50
CA GLY A 61 -15.19 -23.06 9.92
C GLY A 61 -15.42 -22.84 11.41
N GLY A 62 -16.31 -21.89 11.75
CA GLY A 62 -16.49 -21.38 13.12
C GLY A 62 -17.04 -22.37 14.16
N GLU A 63 -17.43 -23.58 13.76
CA GLU A 63 -17.89 -24.63 14.67
C GLU A 63 -16.75 -25.53 15.17
N ASN A 64 -15.55 -25.38 14.61
CA ASN A 64 -14.39 -26.18 14.99
C ASN A 64 -13.57 -25.48 16.10
N PHE A 65 -14.05 -25.61 17.34
CA PHE A 65 -13.40 -25.04 18.53
C PHE A 65 -11.95 -25.50 18.70
N VAL A 66 -11.65 -26.76 18.37
CA VAL A 66 -10.29 -27.30 18.46
C VAL A 66 -9.32 -26.55 17.55
N ALA A 67 -9.71 -26.29 16.30
CA ALA A 67 -8.88 -25.54 15.37
C ALA A 67 -8.72 -24.07 15.78
N LEU A 68 -9.77 -23.47 16.36
CA LEU A 68 -9.71 -22.12 16.90
C LEU A 68 -8.72 -22.04 18.08
N ASP A 69 -8.78 -22.97 19.01
CA ASP A 69 -7.88 -23.02 20.17
C ASP A 69 -6.42 -23.16 19.73
N LEU A 70 -6.14 -23.99 18.72
CA LEU A 70 -4.78 -24.14 18.16
C LEU A 70 -4.27 -22.83 17.55
N ILE A 71 -5.12 -22.11 16.82
CA ILE A 71 -4.76 -20.80 16.25
C ILE A 71 -4.50 -19.78 17.35
N VAL A 72 -5.36 -19.74 18.38
CA VAL A 72 -5.22 -18.83 19.52
C VAL A 72 -3.93 -19.12 20.28
N GLN A 73 -3.65 -20.39 20.60
CA GLN A 73 -2.41 -20.82 21.24
C GLN A 73 -1.17 -20.45 20.39
N HIS A 74 -1.25 -20.64 19.08
CA HIS A 74 -0.16 -20.26 18.18
C HIS A 74 0.11 -18.75 18.22
N VAL A 75 -0.94 -17.92 18.14
CA VAL A 75 -0.80 -16.46 18.23
C VAL A 75 -0.20 -16.04 19.56
N HIS A 76 -0.65 -16.62 20.68
CA HIS A 76 -0.06 -16.36 22.01
C HIS A 76 1.43 -16.74 22.04
N SER A 77 1.80 -17.90 21.50
CA SER A 77 3.21 -18.30 21.45
C SER A 77 4.08 -17.36 20.61
N GLN A 78 3.55 -16.84 19.49
CA GLN A 78 4.27 -15.88 18.66
C GLN A 78 4.46 -14.54 19.38
N LEU A 79 3.43 -14.04 20.06
CA LEU A 79 3.52 -12.81 20.86
C LEU A 79 4.55 -12.93 21.99
N GLU A 80 4.59 -14.06 22.71
CA GLU A 80 5.58 -14.29 23.77
C GLU A 80 7.01 -14.45 23.24
N LYS A 81 7.18 -14.93 22.00
CA LYS A 81 8.50 -14.94 21.34
C LYS A 81 8.93 -13.53 21.01
N VAL A 82 8.08 -12.74 20.36
CA VAL A 82 8.36 -11.34 20.01
C VAL A 82 8.68 -10.51 21.25
N ARG A 83 7.90 -10.68 22.33
CA ARG A 83 8.14 -10.00 23.61
C ARG A 83 9.50 -10.37 24.22
N ARG A 84 9.90 -11.65 24.16
CA ARG A 84 11.23 -12.08 24.62
C ARG A 84 12.35 -11.54 23.73
N SER A 85 12.14 -11.45 22.43
CA SER A 85 13.10 -10.82 21.51
C SER A 85 13.33 -9.35 21.88
N SER A 86 12.26 -8.60 22.16
CA SER A 86 12.35 -7.19 22.57
C SER A 86 12.94 -6.96 23.97
N LEU A 87 12.88 -7.97 24.85
CA LEU A 87 13.49 -7.91 26.19
C LEU A 87 14.94 -8.41 26.20
N GLY A 88 15.35 -9.18 25.19
CA GLY A 88 16.71 -9.73 25.04
C GLY A 88 17.71 -8.82 24.32
N GLU A 89 17.27 -7.66 23.80
CA GLU A 89 18.14 -6.65 23.16
C GLU A 89 18.60 -5.54 24.14
N GLY A 90 18.50 -5.77 25.46
CA GLY A 90 18.85 -4.79 26.49
C GLY A 90 20.29 -4.84 27.03
N GLU A 91 21.08 -5.88 26.75
CA GLU A 91 22.48 -5.98 27.20
C GLU A 91 23.37 -6.42 26.05
N ASN A 92 23.94 -5.44 25.33
CA ASN A 92 25.32 -5.40 24.81
C ASN A 92 25.45 -4.40 23.64
N THR A 93 25.46 -3.10 23.94
CA THR A 93 26.15 -2.09 23.11
C THR A 93 26.41 -0.83 23.93
N THR A 94 27.48 -0.83 24.71
CA THR A 94 28.26 0.40 24.93
C THR A 94 29.06 0.65 23.64
N ALA A 95 28.44 1.23 22.62
CA ALA A 95 29.14 1.65 21.42
C ALA A 95 28.40 2.81 20.77
N ALA A 96 28.95 4.02 21.00
CA ALA A 96 28.85 5.23 20.20
C ALA A 96 27.55 5.42 19.39
N GLU A 97 26.67 6.25 19.92
CA GLU A 97 25.58 6.90 19.21
C GLU A 97 26.12 7.60 17.95
N SER A 98 26.00 6.94 16.80
CA SER A 98 26.37 7.54 15.51
C SER A 98 25.33 8.62 15.17
N PRO A 99 25.71 9.88 14.98
CA PRO A 99 24.76 10.94 14.70
C PRO A 99 24.05 10.66 13.37
N ILE A 100 22.76 10.98 13.33
CA ILE A 100 21.91 10.90 12.13
C ILE A 100 22.71 11.41 10.92
N PRO A 101 22.76 10.65 9.81
CA PRO A 101 23.54 11.05 8.64
C PRO A 101 23.18 12.47 8.21
N THR A 102 24.18 13.34 8.11
CA THR A 102 23.99 14.76 7.79
C THR A 102 23.24 14.96 6.46
N TRP A 103 23.35 14.04 5.52
CA TRP A 103 22.57 14.05 4.28
C TRP A 103 21.06 13.90 4.51
N LEU A 104 20.64 13.12 5.51
CA LEU A 104 19.22 12.95 5.87
C LEU A 104 18.68 14.24 6.47
N LEU A 105 19.46 14.91 7.33
CA LEU A 105 19.10 16.22 7.88
C LEU A 105 18.95 17.28 6.78
N LEU A 106 19.85 17.29 5.80
CA LEU A 106 19.76 18.18 4.63
C LEU A 106 18.53 17.85 3.77
N PHE A 107 18.19 16.57 3.61
CA PHE A 107 17.01 16.15 2.83
C PHE A 107 15.71 16.57 3.51
N VAL A 108 15.61 16.40 4.83
CA VAL A 108 14.46 16.85 5.63
C VAL A 108 14.37 18.38 5.61
N ALA A 109 15.49 19.10 5.74
CA ALA A 109 15.52 20.56 5.66
C ALA A 109 15.09 21.08 4.27
N GLN A 110 15.57 20.47 3.18
CA GLN A 110 15.20 20.81 1.81
C GLN A 110 13.69 20.57 1.55
N TYR A 111 13.16 19.45 2.05
CA TYR A 111 11.74 19.13 1.94
C TYR A 111 10.87 20.11 2.73
N LEU A 112 11.24 20.44 3.96
CA LEU A 112 10.52 21.42 4.78
C LEU A 112 10.57 22.83 4.15
N LEU A 113 11.71 23.24 3.59
CA LEU A 113 11.82 24.51 2.87
C LEU A 113 10.90 24.53 1.63
N PHE A 114 10.84 23.44 0.87
CA PHE A 114 9.93 23.31 -0.26
C PHE A 114 8.45 23.39 0.17
N VAL A 115 8.07 22.72 1.26
CA VAL A 115 6.71 22.78 1.82
C VAL A 115 6.36 24.20 2.29
N ILE A 116 7.29 24.89 2.95
CA ILE A 116 7.07 26.28 3.42
C ILE A 116 6.91 27.24 2.23
N ILE A 117 7.75 27.11 1.19
CA ILE A 117 7.63 27.93 -0.03
C ILE A 117 6.31 27.63 -0.74
N ALA A 118 5.93 26.36 -0.86
CA ALA A 118 4.66 25.95 -1.46
C ALA A 118 3.44 26.49 -0.68
N GLN A 119 3.47 26.47 0.66
CA GLN A 119 2.39 27.02 1.48
C GLN A 119 2.31 28.56 1.41
N LYS A 120 3.46 29.26 1.36
CA LYS A 120 3.51 30.73 1.26
C LYS A 120 3.03 31.25 -0.10
N THR A 121 3.01 30.40 -1.12
CA THR A 121 2.53 30.70 -2.48
C THR A 121 0.99 30.60 -2.61
N ILE A 122 0.30 29.98 -1.63
CA ILE A 122 -1.16 29.79 -1.65
C ILE A 122 -1.93 31.00 -1.07
N HIS A 123 -1.25 31.94 -0.40
CA HIS A 123 -1.90 33.09 0.25
C HIS A 123 -1.40 34.47 -0.21
N SER A 124 -0.70 34.56 -1.33
CA SER A 124 -0.24 35.83 -1.90
C SER A 124 -0.86 36.09 -3.29
N PRO A 125 -1.46 37.29 -3.55
CA PRO A 125 -2.01 37.62 -4.86
C PRO A 125 -0.89 37.74 -5.91
N PRO A 126 -1.18 37.54 -7.21
CA PRO A 126 -0.16 37.44 -8.24
C PRO A 126 0.53 38.80 -8.42
N ARG A 127 1.77 38.92 -7.93
CA ARG A 127 2.70 39.95 -8.38
C ARG A 127 3.78 39.29 -9.22
N THR A 128 3.80 39.63 -10.50
CA THR A 128 4.90 39.34 -11.41
C THR A 128 6.17 40.01 -10.89
N TYR A 129 7.14 39.20 -10.48
CA TYR A 129 8.52 39.64 -10.34
C TYR A 129 9.42 38.63 -11.04
N PRO A 130 10.29 39.05 -11.98
CA PRO A 130 11.36 38.19 -12.43
C PRO A 130 12.34 38.01 -11.27
N PHE A 131 12.47 36.78 -10.76
CA PHE A 131 13.54 36.44 -9.83
C PHE A 131 14.61 35.66 -10.58
N LEU A 132 15.81 36.24 -10.67
CA LEU A 132 17.02 35.59 -11.16
C LEU A 132 17.58 34.71 -10.05
N ILE A 133 17.56 33.39 -10.24
CA ILE A 133 18.30 32.45 -9.40
C ILE A 133 19.62 32.17 -10.12
N SER A 134 20.73 32.68 -9.57
CA SER A 134 22.08 32.39 -10.04
C SER A 134 22.63 31.20 -9.29
N TRP A 135 22.83 30.08 -9.99
CA TRP A 135 23.57 28.93 -9.48
C TRP A 135 24.67 28.58 -10.48
N LYS A 136 25.93 28.74 -10.06
CA LYS A 136 27.14 28.45 -10.85
C LYS A 136 27.10 28.98 -12.30
N GLY A 137 26.74 30.26 -12.48
CA GLY A 137 26.96 30.97 -13.74
C GLY A 137 26.04 30.60 -14.92
N VAL A 138 25.01 29.78 -14.71
CA VAL A 138 24.01 29.47 -15.76
C VAL A 138 22.72 30.24 -15.47
N GLN A 139 22.30 31.09 -16.40
CA GLN A 139 21.04 31.83 -16.32
C GLN A 139 19.95 31.08 -17.08
N PHE A 140 18.85 30.74 -16.41
CA PHE A 140 17.64 30.23 -17.06
C PHE A 140 16.53 31.28 -17.01
N LEU A 141 16.05 31.71 -18.17
CA LEU A 141 14.87 32.56 -18.30
C LEU A 141 13.63 31.67 -18.37
N ALA A 142 12.92 31.51 -17.25
CA ALA A 142 11.64 30.80 -17.23
C ALA A 142 10.49 31.80 -17.35
N VAL A 143 9.80 31.82 -18.49
CA VAL A 143 8.52 32.52 -18.68
C VAL A 143 7.40 31.50 -18.49
N ALA A 144 6.60 31.64 -17.44
CA ALA A 144 5.46 30.75 -17.20
C ALA A 144 4.27 31.14 -18.11
N PRO A 145 3.63 30.19 -18.81
CA PRO A 145 2.44 30.50 -19.60
C PRO A 145 1.21 30.68 -18.70
N LEU A 146 0.39 31.69 -19.02
CA LEU A 146 -0.90 31.99 -18.38
C LEU A 146 -1.87 30.81 -18.48
N TYR A 147 -2.28 30.23 -17.35
CA TYR A 147 -3.35 29.24 -17.30
C TYR A 147 -4.69 29.93 -16.96
N LYS A 148 -5.69 29.77 -17.82
CA LYS A 148 -7.06 30.29 -17.66
C LYS A 148 -7.94 29.20 -17.02
N PRO A 149 -8.74 29.48 -15.99
CA PRO A 149 -9.55 28.44 -15.34
C PRO A 149 -10.85 28.21 -16.14
N GLN A 150 -11.09 26.98 -16.61
CA GLN A 150 -12.43 26.55 -17.00
C GLN A 150 -13.06 25.68 -15.92
N SER A 151 -14.17 26.18 -15.41
CA SER A 151 -15.07 25.52 -14.49
C SER A 151 -15.78 24.31 -15.12
N LYS A 152 -16.03 23.31 -14.27
CA LYS A 152 -17.09 22.29 -14.29
C LYS A 152 -16.67 20.87 -14.69
N ARG A 153 -17.23 19.96 -13.87
CA ARG A 153 -17.53 18.54 -14.08
C ARG A 153 -16.48 17.57 -13.53
N LEU A 154 -16.69 17.19 -12.27
CA LEU A 154 -16.22 15.90 -11.74
C LEU A 154 -16.78 14.79 -12.64
N GLN A 155 -15.94 14.24 -13.51
CA GLN A 155 -16.08 12.88 -14.00
C GLN A 155 -15.00 12.06 -13.30
N LEU A 156 -15.40 11.25 -12.32
CA LEU A 156 -14.59 10.16 -11.82
C LEU A 156 -14.50 9.11 -12.93
N MET A 157 -13.53 9.27 -13.82
CA MET A 157 -13.13 8.25 -14.80
C MET A 157 -11.74 7.74 -14.46
N GLY A 158 -11.68 6.44 -14.15
CA GLY A 158 -10.61 5.52 -14.54
C GLY A 158 -9.21 5.80 -14.01
N PHE A 159 -8.83 5.07 -12.96
CA PHE A 159 -7.42 4.74 -12.74
C PHE A 159 -6.83 4.05 -13.99
N PRO A 160 -5.78 4.58 -14.62
CA PRO A 160 -5.01 3.82 -15.59
C PRO A 160 -3.93 2.98 -14.88
N ARG A 161 -3.87 1.72 -15.32
CA ARG A 161 -2.87 0.69 -15.07
C ARG A 161 -1.44 1.21 -14.91
N ILE A 162 -0.75 0.70 -13.89
CA ILE A 162 0.71 0.71 -13.76
C ILE A 162 1.30 -0.04 -14.95
N LEU A 163 2.02 0.66 -15.83
CA LEU A 163 2.87 0.05 -16.85
C LEU A 163 4.20 -0.39 -16.20
N PRO A 164 4.73 -1.58 -16.49
CA PRO A 164 6.06 -1.97 -16.05
C PRO A 164 7.13 -1.23 -16.87
N LEU A 165 8.10 -0.64 -16.20
CA LEU A 165 9.29 -0.04 -16.81
C LEU A 165 10.15 -1.14 -17.46
N PRO A 166 10.66 -0.95 -18.70
CA PRO A 166 11.63 -1.88 -19.27
C PRO A 166 12.99 -1.72 -18.58
N MET A 167 13.46 -2.83 -18.01
CA MET A 167 14.87 -3.05 -17.67
C MET A 167 15.72 -2.97 -18.95
N ALA A 168 16.57 -1.95 -19.05
CA ALA A 168 17.74 -1.97 -19.91
C ALA A 168 18.78 -0.99 -19.34
N LEU A 169 19.76 -1.54 -18.60
CA LEU A 169 21.04 -0.87 -18.37
C LEU A 169 21.82 -0.81 -19.70
N PRO A 170 22.69 0.20 -19.86
CA PRO A 170 24.10 -0.13 -20.09
C PRO A 170 24.99 0.55 -19.05
N THR A 171 25.59 -0.24 -18.17
CA THR A 171 26.56 0.15 -17.13
C THR A 171 27.98 0.44 -17.67
N THR A 172 28.15 0.66 -18.96
CA THR A 172 29.50 0.75 -19.56
C THR A 172 29.95 2.16 -19.97
N TRP A 173 29.19 3.22 -19.67
CA TRP A 173 29.55 4.57 -20.13
C TRP A 173 30.14 5.52 -19.07
N PHE A 174 30.11 5.18 -17.77
CA PHE A 174 30.53 6.11 -16.71
C PHE A 174 31.95 5.89 -16.15
N LEU A 175 32.63 4.79 -16.52
CA LEU A 175 34.00 4.51 -16.05
C LEU A 175 35.12 4.99 -17.01
N SER A 176 34.77 5.71 -18.08
CA SER A 176 35.74 6.29 -19.04
C SER A 176 36.02 7.79 -18.84
N GLN A 177 35.51 8.39 -17.76
CA GLN A 177 35.67 9.83 -17.48
C GLN A 177 36.36 10.15 -16.13
N ILE A 178 36.85 9.15 -15.39
CA ILE A 178 37.57 9.37 -14.11
C ILE A 178 39.07 8.99 -14.21
N SER A 179 39.57 8.57 -15.37
CA SER A 179 40.99 8.22 -15.56
C SER A 179 41.86 9.33 -16.19
N LYS A 180 41.33 10.53 -16.44
CA LYS A 180 42.12 11.68 -16.90
C LYS A 180 41.51 13.00 -16.41
N GLN A 181 41.69 13.32 -15.12
CA GLN A 181 42.02 14.66 -14.59
C GLN A 181 42.51 14.50 -13.14
#